data_AF-A0A841J138-F1
#
_entry.id   AF-A0A841J138-F1
#
_cell.length_a   1.000
_cell.length_b   1.000
_cell.length_c   1.000
_cell.angle_alpha   90.00
_cell.angle_beta   90.00
_cell.angle_gamma   90.00
#
_symmetry.space_group_name_H-M   'P 1'
#
loop_
_entity.id
_entity.type
_entity.pdbx_description
1 polymer ?
#
loop_
_entity_poly.entity_id
_entity_poly.type
_entity_poly.pdbx_seq_one_letter_code
_entity_poly.pdbx_strand_id
1 'polypeptide(L)'
;MAMSVGSGGGDEKPMSEINTTPLVDVMLVLLIIFLIAIPVVVQTIDLKLPKVAFEVTTTKPENVSLSVTNDASGVCQVYWNLTRVDSNELLDRAVAKLKSDIEKAGGVANLKPEDLPEVHIRGDVNTPWRCVAGAIYNMQLAGFPKVGFISQPDPGSIKVQRL
;
A
#
# COMPACT_ATOMS: atom_id res chain seq x y z
N MET A 1 -59.49 0.94 91.20
CA MET A 1 -59.55 0.03 90.04
C MET A 1 -59.96 0.84 88.83
N ALA A 2 -59.37 0.77 87.64
CA ALA A 2 -58.12 0.26 87.11
C ALA A 2 -58.16 0.72 85.63
N MET A 3 -57.01 1.11 85.08
CA MET A 3 -56.83 1.63 83.73
C MET A 3 -57.20 0.60 82.65
N SER A 4 -57.70 1.05 81.51
CA SER A 4 -57.44 0.36 80.24
C SER A 4 -57.26 1.37 79.12
N VAL A 5 -56.07 1.34 78.53
CA VAL A 5 -55.53 2.25 77.52
C VAL A 5 -55.86 1.68 76.13
N GLY A 6 -56.56 2.47 75.33
CA GLY A 6 -56.76 2.21 73.91
C GLY A 6 -55.52 2.65 73.13
N SER A 7 -54.85 1.68 72.53
CA SER A 7 -53.73 1.85 71.60
C SER A 7 -54.12 2.70 70.39
N GLY A 8 -53.33 3.74 70.10
CA GLY A 8 -53.54 4.63 68.95
C GLY A 8 -52.37 5.56 68.72
N GLY A 9 -51.15 5.02 68.69
CA GLY A 9 -49.95 5.73 68.25
C GLY A 9 -49.65 5.36 66.81
N GLY A 10 -49.90 6.27 65.87
CA GLY A 10 -49.59 6.10 64.46
C GLY A 10 -48.09 6.18 64.21
N ASP A 11 -47.49 5.04 63.88
CA ASP A 11 -46.21 4.95 63.16
C ASP A 11 -46.51 4.94 61.66
N GLU A 12 -46.79 6.11 61.07
CA GLU A 12 -46.83 6.28 59.62
C GLU A 12 -45.48 6.85 59.15
N LYS A 13 -44.48 5.97 59.00
CA LYS A 13 -43.33 6.28 58.13
C LYS A 13 -43.84 6.31 56.69
N PRO A 14 -43.76 7.42 55.95
CA PRO A 14 -44.04 7.38 54.53
C PRO A 14 -42.92 6.60 53.85
N MET A 15 -43.18 5.33 53.50
CA MET A 15 -42.35 4.59 52.57
C MET A 15 -42.60 5.19 51.19
N SER A 16 -41.75 6.13 50.79
CA SER A 16 -41.64 6.52 49.39
C SER A 16 -41.04 5.34 48.64
N GLU A 17 -41.88 4.46 48.11
CA GLU A 17 -41.47 3.53 47.07
C GLU A 17 -40.93 4.38 45.92
N ILE A 18 -39.60 4.40 45.77
CA ILE A 18 -38.97 5.01 44.61
C ILE A 18 -39.48 4.22 43.41
N ASN A 19 -40.24 4.88 42.53
CA ASN A 19 -40.60 4.31 41.24
C ASN A 19 -39.30 3.99 40.50
N THR A 20 -38.91 2.73 40.49
CA THR A 20 -37.71 2.23 39.79
C THR A 20 -37.98 2.05 38.30
N THR A 21 -39.26 1.98 37.89
CA THR A 21 -39.67 1.83 36.49
C THR A 21 -39.19 2.96 35.57
N PRO A 22 -39.26 4.26 35.94
CA PRO A 22 -38.70 5.32 35.10
C PRO A 22 -37.16 5.38 35.16
N LEU A 23 -36.56 4.94 36.27
CA LEU A 23 -35.11 4.94 36.44
C LEU A 23 -34.45 3.90 35.52
N VAL A 24 -35.04 2.71 35.44
CA VAL A 24 -34.57 1.65 34.53
C VAL A 24 -34.73 2.06 33.06
N ASP A 25 -35.80 2.77 32.71
CA ASP A 25 -36.03 3.26 31.33
C ASP A 25 -34.95 4.27 30.90
N VAL A 26 -34.64 5.25 31.75
CA VAL A 26 -33.55 6.21 31.49
C VAL A 26 -32.20 5.51 31.34
N MET A 27 -31.93 4.50 32.16
CA MET A 27 -30.68 3.74 32.06
C MET A 27 -30.61 2.92 30.77
N LEU A 28 -31.70 2.30 30.34
CA LEU A 28 -31.75 1.52 29.10
C LEU A 28 -31.58 2.42 27.87
N VAL A 29 -32.21 3.59 27.85
CA VAL A 29 -32.03 4.59 26.78
C VAL A 29 -30.57 5.01 26.64
N LEU A 30 -29.85 5.23 27.75
CA LEU A 30 -28.43 5.56 27.72
C LEU A 30 -27.58 4.42 27.13
N LEU A 31 -27.90 3.16 27.43
CA LEU A 31 -27.20 2.01 26.85
C LEU A 31 -27.40 1.90 25.34
N ILE A 32 -28.63 2.15 24.85
CA ILE A 32 -28.90 2.16 23.41
C ILE A 32 -28.11 3.27 22.73
N ILE A 33 -28.05 4.47 23.31
CA ILE A 33 -27.26 5.58 22.78
C ILE A 33 -25.77 5.20 22.70
N PHE A 34 -25.20 4.59 23.75
CA PHE A 34 -23.81 4.14 23.72
C PHE A 34 -23.56 3.03 22.69
N LEU A 35 -24.52 2.13 22.46
CA LEU A 35 -24.42 1.05 21.47
C LEU A 35 -24.39 1.57 20.03
N ILE A 36 -25.18 2.60 19.71
CA ILE A 36 -25.28 3.14 18.34
C ILE A 36 -24.26 4.25 18.05
N ALA A 37 -23.57 4.76 19.08
CA ALA A 37 -22.68 5.92 18.96
C ALA A 37 -21.30 5.63 18.36
N ILE A 38 -20.96 4.38 18.01
CA ILE A 38 -19.68 4.07 17.34
C ILE A 38 -19.87 4.18 15.81
N PRO A 39 -19.40 5.28 15.17
CA PRO A 39 -19.38 5.35 13.72
C PRO A 39 -18.30 4.42 13.15
N VAL A 40 -18.67 3.63 12.14
CA VAL A 40 -17.69 2.89 11.33
C VAL A 40 -17.07 3.88 10.33
N VAL A 41 -15.87 4.39 10.64
CA VAL A 41 -15.11 5.24 9.71
C VAL A 41 -14.43 4.34 8.69
N VAL A 42 -15.03 4.18 7.50
CA VAL A 42 -14.37 3.54 6.36
C VAL A 42 -13.62 4.62 5.57
N GLN A 43 -12.30 4.67 5.71
CA GLN A 43 -11.45 5.54 4.90
C GLN A 43 -11.18 4.86 3.54
N THR A 44 -11.97 5.18 2.52
CA THR A 44 -11.64 4.83 1.14
C THR A 44 -10.89 5.98 0.48
N ILE A 45 -9.65 5.75 0.07
CA ILE A 45 -8.89 6.70 -0.74
C ILE A 45 -9.27 6.47 -2.20
N ASP A 46 -9.95 7.43 -2.82
CA ASP A 46 -10.25 7.39 -4.25
C ASP A 46 -8.95 7.61 -5.05
N LEU A 47 -8.49 6.59 -5.76
CA LEU A 47 -7.26 6.61 -6.56
C LEU A 47 -7.61 6.60 -8.05
N LYS A 48 -7.41 7.73 -8.71
CA LYS A 48 -7.50 7.81 -10.17
C LYS A 48 -6.20 7.32 -10.80
N LEU A 49 -6.18 6.07 -11.23
CA LEU A 49 -5.02 5.51 -11.94
C LEU A 49 -4.99 5.99 -13.41
N PRO A 50 -3.80 6.34 -13.93
CA PRO A 50 -3.66 6.64 -15.36
C PRO A 50 -3.95 5.38 -16.19
N LYS A 51 -4.66 5.57 -17.30
CA LYS A 51 -4.88 4.50 -18.28
C LYS A 51 -3.64 4.41 -19.17
N VAL A 52 -2.92 3.30 -19.11
CA VAL A 52 -1.73 3.05 -19.94
C VAL A 52 -2.11 2.00 -20.98
N ALA A 53 -1.88 2.30 -22.26
CA ALA A 53 -2.02 1.32 -23.33
C ALA A 53 -0.82 0.37 -23.33
N PHE A 54 -1.05 -0.90 -23.63
CA PHE A 54 0.02 -1.87 -23.79
C PHE A 54 0.73 -1.62 -25.12
N GLU A 55 1.93 -1.05 -25.07
CA GLU A 55 2.82 -0.95 -26.22
C GLU A 55 3.82 -2.11 -26.20
N VAL A 56 4.05 -2.71 -27.38
CA VAL A 56 5.03 -3.78 -27.51
C VAL A 56 6.41 -3.18 -27.23
N THR A 57 7.08 -3.66 -26.18
CA THR A 57 8.40 -3.18 -25.82
C THR A 57 9.40 -3.52 -26.92
N THR A 58 9.97 -2.50 -27.56
CA THR A 58 11.17 -2.64 -28.39
C THR A 58 12.39 -2.53 -27.48
N THR A 59 13.01 -3.67 -27.14
CA THR A 59 14.27 -3.67 -26.40
C THR A 59 15.36 -3.12 -27.31
N LYS A 60 15.77 -1.87 -27.10
CA LYS A 60 16.97 -1.32 -27.73
C LYS A 60 18.22 -1.90 -27.04
N PRO A 61 19.34 -2.11 -27.74
CA PRO A 61 20.56 -2.69 -27.15
C PRO A 61 21.21 -1.80 -26.06
N GLU A 62 20.83 -0.53 -26.00
CA GLU A 62 21.25 0.40 -24.94
C GLU A 62 20.52 0.19 -23.60
N ASN A 63 19.39 -0.51 -23.61
CA ASN A 63 18.55 -0.67 -22.44
C ASN A 63 19.17 -1.63 -21.42
N VAL A 64 19.03 -1.27 -20.15
CA VAL A 64 19.48 -2.12 -19.04
C VAL A 64 18.33 -3.03 -18.61
N SER A 65 18.55 -4.35 -18.66
CA SER A 65 17.59 -5.33 -18.13
C SER A 65 17.96 -5.73 -16.72
N LEU A 66 17.09 -5.39 -15.76
CA LEU A 66 17.15 -5.89 -14.40
C LEU A 66 16.11 -6.99 -14.19
N SER A 67 16.53 -8.08 -13.55
CA SER A 67 15.61 -9.11 -13.05
C SER A 67 15.65 -9.09 -11.52
N VAL A 68 14.50 -8.96 -10.89
CA VAL A 68 14.35 -8.92 -9.43
C VAL A 68 13.60 -10.16 -9.00
N THR A 69 14.19 -10.92 -8.09
CA THR A 69 13.59 -12.12 -7.49
C THR A 69 13.78 -12.08 -5.98
N ASN A 70 13.12 -12.98 -5.27
CA ASN A 70 13.35 -13.23 -3.86
C ASN A 70 13.73 -14.70 -3.64
N ASP A 71 14.65 -14.92 -2.71
CA ASP A 71 14.91 -16.27 -2.22
C ASP A 71 13.76 -16.78 -1.34
N ALA A 72 13.74 -18.09 -1.06
CA ALA A 72 12.84 -18.71 -0.07
C ALA A 72 12.97 -18.05 1.32
N SER A 73 14.14 -17.48 1.63
CA SER A 73 14.43 -16.72 2.85
C SER A 73 13.84 -15.30 2.86
N GLY A 74 13.19 -14.86 1.77
CA GLY A 74 12.63 -13.50 1.65
C GLY A 74 13.68 -12.41 1.37
N VAL A 75 14.93 -12.79 1.10
CA VAL A 75 16.00 -11.86 0.74
C VAL A 75 15.86 -11.44 -0.72
N CYS A 76 15.87 -10.12 -0.96
CA CYS A 76 15.81 -9.56 -2.30
C CYS A 76 17.10 -9.88 -3.08
N GLN A 77 16.97 -10.39 -4.29
CA GLN A 77 18.08 -10.65 -5.19
C GLN A 77 17.85 -9.90 -6.49
N VAL A 78 18.83 -9.07 -6.86
CA VAL A 78 18.79 -8.31 -8.12
C VAL A 78 19.84 -8.88 -9.05
N TYR A 79 19.43 -9.10 -10.29
CA TYR A 79 20.27 -9.60 -11.35
C TYR A 79 20.35 -8.54 -12.44
N TRP A 80 21.57 -8.15 -12.77
CA TRP A 80 21.85 -7.37 -13.95
C TRP A 80 22.13 -8.36 -15.09
N ASN A 81 21.21 -8.45 -16.05
CA ASN A 81 21.20 -9.53 -17.04
C ASN A 81 21.20 -10.91 -16.37
N LEU A 82 22.35 -11.60 -16.33
CA LEU A 82 22.54 -12.92 -15.72
C LEU A 82 23.43 -12.90 -14.48
N THR A 83 23.95 -11.74 -14.10
CA THR A 83 24.88 -11.61 -12.96
C THR A 83 24.14 -11.07 -11.75
N ARG A 84 24.21 -11.79 -10.64
CA ARG A 84 23.71 -11.29 -9.36
C ARG A 84 24.57 -10.12 -8.90
N VAL A 85 23.93 -9.05 -8.46
CA VAL A 85 24.59 -7.83 -7.98
C VAL A 85 24.01 -7.42 -6.63
N ASP A 86 24.87 -6.87 -5.77
CA ASP A 86 24.43 -6.24 -4.52
C ASP A 86 23.91 -4.82 -4.77
N SER A 87 23.30 -4.18 -3.77
CA SER A 87 22.75 -2.82 -3.90
C SER A 87 23.83 -1.78 -4.23
N ASN A 88 24.98 -1.84 -3.58
CA ASN A 88 26.08 -0.90 -3.85
C ASN A 88 26.69 -1.14 -5.24
N GLU A 89 26.91 -2.41 -5.57
CA GLU A 89 27.47 -2.79 -6.86
C GLU A 89 26.53 -2.44 -8.02
N LEU A 90 25.21 -2.61 -7.83
CA LEU A 90 24.20 -2.21 -8.79
C LEU A 90 24.28 -0.71 -9.07
N LEU A 91 24.41 0.12 -8.03
CA LEU A 91 24.54 1.57 -8.18
C LEU A 91 25.81 1.93 -8.97
N ASP A 92 26.96 1.37 -8.60
CA ASP A 92 28.24 1.66 -9.27
C ASP A 92 28.20 1.25 -10.75
N ARG A 93 27.68 0.05 -11.04
CA ARG A 93 27.51 -0.43 -12.42
C ARG A 93 26.51 0.41 -13.20
N ALA A 94 25.42 0.84 -12.57
CA ALA A 94 24.41 1.68 -13.18
C ALA A 94 24.99 3.05 -13.58
N VAL A 95 25.75 3.69 -12.69
CA VAL A 95 26.42 4.96 -12.98
C VAL A 95 27.45 4.81 -14.09
N ALA A 96 28.25 3.73 -14.07
CA ALA A 96 29.25 3.47 -15.10
C ALA A 96 28.60 3.24 -16.48
N LYS A 97 27.50 2.47 -16.53
CA LYS A 97 26.75 2.22 -17.76
C LYS A 97 26.15 3.51 -18.31
N LEU A 98 25.49 4.30 -17.47
CA LEU A 98 24.87 5.56 -17.87
C LEU A 98 25.90 6.53 -18.47
N LYS A 99 27.08 6.66 -17.84
CA LYS A 99 28.18 7.47 -18.38
C LYS A 99 28.62 6.98 -19.77
N SER A 100 28.83 5.67 -19.93
CA SER A 100 29.23 5.10 -21.21
C SER A 100 28.19 5.32 -22.31
N ASP A 101 26.90 5.27 -21.97
CA ASP A 101 25.83 5.50 -22.93
C ASP A 101 25.74 6.98 -23.33
N ILE A 102 25.90 7.90 -22.39
CA ILE A 102 25.94 9.35 -22.66
C ILE A 102 27.15 9.71 -23.54
N GLU A 103 28.31 9.09 -23.29
CA GLU A 103 29.51 9.27 -24.12
C GLU A 103 29.29 8.77 -25.55
N LYS A 104 28.69 7.59 -25.72
CA LYS A 104 28.35 7.04 -27.05
C LYS A 104 27.33 7.89 -27.79
N ALA A 105 26.39 8.50 -27.07
CA ALA A 105 25.39 9.39 -27.63
C ALA A 105 25.94 10.80 -27.97
N GLY A 106 27.25 11.07 -27.73
CA GLY A 106 27.87 12.34 -28.09
C GLY A 106 27.55 13.48 -27.12
N GLY A 107 27.27 13.15 -25.85
CA GLY A 107 27.03 14.10 -24.77
C GLY A 107 25.56 14.49 -24.57
N VAL A 108 25.25 15.08 -23.40
CA VAL A 108 23.89 15.45 -22.98
C VAL A 108 23.15 16.38 -23.95
N ALA A 109 23.88 17.11 -24.80
CA ALA A 109 23.32 18.06 -25.75
C ALA A 109 22.70 17.40 -27.00
N ASN A 110 23.08 16.16 -27.33
CA ASN A 110 22.60 15.44 -28.51
C ASN A 110 21.57 14.34 -28.18
N LEU A 111 21.29 14.09 -26.90
CA LEU A 111 20.26 13.12 -26.51
C LEU A 111 18.87 13.69 -26.79
N LYS A 112 18.19 13.10 -27.78
CA LYS A 112 16.75 13.30 -27.93
C LYS A 112 16.01 12.60 -26.79
N PRO A 113 14.79 13.04 -26.43
CA PRO A 113 13.98 12.38 -25.40
C PRO A 113 13.70 10.88 -25.65
N GLU A 114 13.84 10.44 -26.90
CA GLU A 114 13.59 9.09 -27.40
C GLU A 114 14.81 8.16 -27.25
N ASP A 115 16.00 8.75 -27.14
CA ASP A 115 17.29 8.06 -27.01
C ASP A 115 17.81 8.11 -25.57
N LEU A 116 17.00 8.63 -24.64
CA LEU A 116 17.30 8.58 -23.22
C LEU A 116 17.37 7.11 -22.78
N PRO A 117 18.47 6.71 -22.11
CA PRO A 117 18.63 5.35 -21.66
C PRO A 117 17.53 5.00 -20.66
N GLU A 118 16.89 3.86 -20.89
CA GLU A 118 15.81 3.35 -20.05
C GLU A 118 16.21 2.04 -19.38
N VAL A 119 15.74 1.88 -18.15
CA VAL A 119 15.89 0.64 -17.39
C VAL A 119 14.62 -0.17 -17.53
N HIS A 120 14.76 -1.43 -17.91
CA HIS A 120 13.66 -2.38 -17.94
C HIS A 120 13.77 -3.32 -16.74
N ILE A 121 12.75 -3.31 -15.88
CA ILE A 121 12.68 -4.15 -14.70
C ILE A 121 11.70 -5.29 -14.94
N ARG A 122 12.18 -6.52 -14.70
CA ARG A 122 11.39 -7.75 -14.64
C ARG A 122 11.34 -8.20 -13.19
N GLY A 123 10.15 -8.27 -12.61
CA GLY A 123 9.94 -8.84 -11.29
C GLY A 123 9.40 -10.26 -11.42
N ASP A 124 9.88 -11.18 -10.58
CA ASP A 124 9.20 -12.46 -10.38
C ASP A 124 7.85 -12.24 -9.67
N VAL A 125 6.89 -13.13 -9.94
CA VAL A 125 5.49 -13.01 -9.48
C VAL A 125 5.40 -12.96 -7.96
N ASN A 126 6.27 -13.70 -7.26
CA ASN A 126 6.24 -13.80 -5.79
C ASN A 126 7.12 -12.75 -5.09
N THR A 127 7.78 -11.88 -5.86
CA THR A 127 8.71 -10.90 -5.30
C THR A 127 7.96 -9.80 -4.55
N PRO A 128 8.29 -9.55 -3.27
CA PRO A 128 7.71 -8.42 -2.55
C PRO A 128 8.02 -7.10 -3.24
N TRP A 129 7.02 -6.21 -3.34
CA TRP A 129 7.18 -4.91 -3.98
C TRP A 129 8.35 -4.10 -3.43
N ARG A 130 8.68 -4.23 -2.13
CA ARG A 130 9.85 -3.60 -1.50
C ARG A 130 11.16 -3.90 -2.26
N CYS A 131 11.34 -5.12 -2.77
CA CYS A 131 12.54 -5.48 -3.53
C CYS A 131 12.59 -4.76 -4.88
N VAL A 132 11.45 -4.71 -5.58
CA VAL A 132 11.32 -4.00 -6.86
C VAL A 132 11.54 -2.50 -6.65
N ALA A 133 10.91 -1.92 -5.62
CA ALA A 133 11.07 -0.52 -5.24
C ALA A 133 12.52 -0.17 -4.90
N GLY A 134 13.26 -1.05 -4.22
CA GLY A 134 14.69 -0.87 -3.97
C GLY A 134 15.52 -0.83 -5.24
N ALA A 135 15.23 -1.71 -6.21
CA ALA A 135 15.89 -1.69 -7.50
C ALA A 135 15.60 -0.40 -8.28
N ILE A 136 14.33 0.05 -8.30
CA ILE A 136 13.93 1.34 -8.90
C ILE A 136 14.72 2.50 -8.27
N TYR A 137 14.77 2.54 -6.94
CA TYR A 137 15.44 3.60 -6.19
C TYR A 137 16.91 3.70 -6.57
N ASN A 138 17.64 2.58 -6.59
CA ASN A 138 19.06 2.58 -6.95
C ASN A 138 19.29 3.02 -8.41
N MET A 139 18.42 2.64 -9.34
CA MET A 139 18.53 3.05 -10.73
C MET A 139 18.20 4.53 -10.94
N GLN A 140 17.23 5.07 -10.20
CA GLN A 140 16.96 6.51 -10.20
C GLN A 140 18.11 7.29 -9.57
N LEU A 141 18.70 6.78 -8.49
CA LEU A 141 19.87 7.39 -7.84
C LEU A 141 21.09 7.39 -8.78
N ALA A 142 21.22 6.37 -9.62
CA ALA A 142 22.23 6.32 -10.68
C ALA A 142 22.00 7.34 -11.81
N GLY A 143 20.81 7.96 -11.90
CA GLY A 143 20.48 9.00 -12.88
C GLY A 143 19.68 8.54 -14.10
N PHE A 144 19.10 7.33 -14.09
CA PHE A 144 18.24 6.88 -15.19
C PHE A 144 16.89 7.60 -15.15
N PRO A 145 16.50 8.33 -16.22
CA PRO A 145 15.28 9.14 -16.24
C PRO A 145 14.02 8.32 -16.47
N LYS A 146 14.13 7.16 -17.11
CA LYS A 146 12.99 6.29 -17.46
C LYS A 146 13.17 4.89 -16.90
N VAL A 147 12.11 4.40 -16.26
CA VAL A 147 12.01 3.03 -15.75
C VAL A 147 10.78 2.39 -16.37
N GLY A 148 11.00 1.36 -17.18
CA GLY A 148 9.97 0.52 -17.78
C GLY A 148 9.85 -0.81 -17.05
N PHE A 149 8.67 -1.40 -17.09
CA PHE A 149 8.41 -2.73 -16.56
C PHE A 149 8.08 -3.67 -17.72
N ILE A 150 8.65 -4.87 -17.67
CA ILE A 150 8.30 -5.94 -18.61
C ILE A 150 7.46 -6.95 -17.85
N SER A 151 6.19 -7.09 -18.25
CA SER A 151 5.29 -8.10 -17.74
C SER A 151 5.08 -9.21 -18.76
N GLN A 152 4.90 -10.43 -18.27
CA GLN A 152 4.50 -11.58 -19.08
C GLN A 152 3.12 -12.03 -18.58
N PRO A 153 2.04 -11.59 -19.25
CA PRO A 153 0.69 -12.01 -18.89
C PRO A 153 0.46 -13.48 -19.28
N ASP A 154 -0.34 -14.19 -18.49
CA ASP A 154 -0.68 -15.59 -18.79
C ASP A 154 -1.38 -15.70 -20.16
N PRO A 155 -1.08 -16.73 -20.97
CA PRO A 155 -1.73 -16.97 -22.24
C PRO A 155 -3.26 -17.02 -22.08
N GLY A 156 -3.98 -16.09 -22.72
CA GLY A 156 -5.45 -16.02 -22.71
C GLY A 156 -6.07 -15.03 -21.70
N SER A 157 -5.28 -14.35 -20.87
CA SER A 157 -5.76 -13.34 -19.92
C SER A 157 -6.14 -11.98 -20.57
N ILE A 158 -5.67 -11.72 -21.78
CA ILE A 158 -5.92 -10.46 -22.49
C ILE A 158 -7.12 -10.62 -23.44
N LYS A 159 -8.30 -10.19 -23.00
CA LYS A 159 -9.34 -9.75 -23.96
C LYS A 159 -8.91 -8.39 -24.48
N VAL A 160 -8.31 -8.37 -25.67
CA VAL A 160 -8.06 -7.10 -26.38
C VAL A 160 -9.43 -6.52 -26.69
N GLN A 161 -9.87 -5.58 -25.85
CA GLN A 161 -11.06 -4.80 -26.13
C GLN A 161 -10.71 -3.91 -27.33
N ARG A 162 -11.00 -4.39 -28.53
CA ARG A 162 -10.99 -3.53 -29.72
C ARG A 162 -11.97 -2.40 -29.46
N LEU A 163 -11.44 -1.18 -29.53
CA LEU A 163 -12.22 0.06 -29.56
C LEU A 163 -13.18 0.05 -30.75
#